data_AF-M7U884-F1
#
_entry.id   AF-M7U884-F1
#
_cell.length_a   1.000
_cell.length_b   1.000
_cell.length_c   1.000
_cell.angle_alpha   90.00
_cell.angle_beta   90.00
_cell.angle_gamma   90.00
#
_symmetry.space_group_name_H-M   'P 1'
#
loop_
_entity.id
_entity.type
_entity.pdbx_description
1 polymer ?
#
loop_
_entity_poly.entity_id
_entity_poly.type
_entity_poly.pdbx_seq_one_letter_code
_entity_poly.pdbx_strand_id
1 'polypeptide(L)'
;MKLGKEVHLWSVLPAGTLLPLQFLPIVRRKYLKLHRYLGRLLFLMLLVGNTCALGIAHHAFGGTLETRIWVYTLGVMVFFALLKSWIAIRQKRITEHRVWAIRTWGWTGCILTMRLFMYFLTRFVLSPHTRDFYTVTTCSTLYELYTTHSHPLSLISQNYPICENTLLGLSTHEIQIPVQLGYYPPERIAMTITMVFGTSGWLAMVLHMIGVEWWLHWSANESKKDAMKVKKL
;
A
#
# COMPACT_ATOMS: atom_id res chain seq x y z
N MET A 1 -9.34 -4.85 -16.18
CA MET A 1 -8.83 -4.74 -14.80
C MET A 1 -7.60 -5.62 -14.50
N LYS A 2 -7.51 -6.86 -15.00
CA LYS A 2 -6.35 -7.77 -14.79
C LYS A 2 -5.00 -7.10 -15.13
N LEU A 3 -4.90 -6.51 -16.32
CA LEU A 3 -3.71 -5.80 -16.78
C LEU A 3 -3.25 -4.69 -15.81
N GLY A 4 -4.17 -3.91 -15.23
CA GLY A 4 -3.80 -2.84 -14.30
C GLY A 4 -3.19 -3.35 -12.99
N LYS A 5 -3.71 -4.48 -12.47
CA LYS A 5 -3.16 -5.14 -11.27
C LYS A 5 -1.77 -5.73 -11.56
N GLU A 6 -1.59 -6.35 -12.71
CA GLU A 6 -0.31 -6.91 -13.14
C GLU A 6 0.75 -5.83 -13.33
N VAL A 7 0.43 -4.75 -14.05
CA VAL A 7 1.37 -3.63 -14.27
C VAL A 7 1.74 -2.95 -12.95
N HIS A 8 0.78 -2.78 -12.03
CA HIS A 8 1.07 -2.28 -10.69
C HIS A 8 2.07 -3.18 -9.96
N LEU A 9 1.87 -4.50 -9.98
CA LEU A 9 2.74 -5.45 -9.28
C LEU A 9 4.15 -5.48 -9.90
N TRP A 10 4.24 -5.53 -11.23
CA TRP A 10 5.50 -5.55 -11.99
C TRP A 10 6.29 -4.25 -11.89
N SER A 11 5.66 -3.14 -11.52
CA SER A 11 6.37 -1.87 -11.27
C SER A 11 6.81 -1.73 -9.82
N VAL A 12 5.97 -2.10 -8.85
CA VAL A 12 6.28 -1.90 -7.42
C VAL A 12 7.29 -2.91 -6.89
N LEU A 13 7.24 -4.18 -7.29
CA LEU A 13 8.17 -5.20 -6.77
C LEU A 13 9.64 -4.90 -7.12
N PRO A 14 10.00 -4.64 -8.40
CA PRO A 14 11.38 -4.27 -8.72
C PRO A 14 11.78 -2.92 -8.13
N ALA A 15 10.85 -1.97 -8.02
CA ALA A 15 11.15 -0.69 -7.39
C ALA A 15 11.53 -0.87 -5.92
N GLY A 16 10.79 -1.69 -5.17
CA GLY A 16 11.08 -2.00 -3.78
C GLY A 16 12.43 -2.68 -3.57
N THR A 17 12.83 -3.60 -4.46
CA THR A 17 14.12 -4.31 -4.35
C THR A 17 15.31 -3.43 -4.72
N LEU A 18 15.16 -2.53 -5.69
CA LEU A 18 16.23 -1.63 -6.13
C LEU A 18 16.38 -0.39 -5.25
N LEU A 19 15.35 -0.02 -4.49
CA LEU A 19 15.32 1.19 -3.67
C LEU A 19 16.46 1.32 -2.65
N PRO A 20 16.85 0.29 -1.88
CA PRO A 20 17.90 0.43 -0.86
C PRO A 20 19.23 0.94 -1.43
N LEU A 21 19.55 0.59 -2.69
CA LEU A 21 20.76 1.03 -3.37
C LEU A 21 20.82 2.56 -3.53
N GLN A 22 19.68 3.26 -3.55
CA GLN A 22 19.64 4.72 -3.62
C GLN A 22 20.12 5.40 -2.34
N PHE A 23 19.93 4.75 -1.18
CA PHE A 23 20.24 5.32 0.12
C PHE A 23 21.61 4.91 0.67
N LEU A 24 22.29 3.96 0.03
CA LEU A 24 23.65 3.57 0.40
C LEU A 24 24.66 4.71 0.11
N PRO A 25 25.38 5.22 1.14
CA PRO A 25 26.35 6.31 0.96
C PRO A 25 27.48 5.94 -0.01
N ILE A 26 27.85 4.66 -0.07
CA ILE A 26 28.90 4.14 -0.97
C ILE A 26 28.48 4.29 -2.43
N VAL A 27 27.23 3.95 -2.77
CA VAL A 27 26.71 4.06 -4.13
C VAL A 27 26.71 5.52 -4.58
N ARG A 28 26.28 6.44 -3.70
CA ARG A 28 26.27 7.87 -4.02
C ARG A 28 27.67 8.47 -4.21
N ARG A 29 28.66 8.06 -3.40
CA ARG A 29 30.03 8.59 -3.46
C ARG A 29 30.86 7.99 -4.61
N LYS A 30 30.79 6.68 -4.80
CA LYS A 30 31.66 5.94 -5.74
C LYS A 30 30.99 5.63 -7.07
N TYR A 31 29.66 5.49 -7.11
CA TYR A 31 28.90 5.02 -8.28
C TYR A 31 27.79 6.01 -8.68
N LEU A 32 28.14 7.29 -8.86
CA LEU A 32 27.17 8.35 -9.12
C LEU A 32 26.35 8.14 -10.42
N LYS A 33 26.96 7.58 -11.48
CA LYS A 33 26.23 7.25 -12.72
C LYS A 33 25.14 6.20 -12.46
N LEU A 34 25.46 5.16 -11.68
CA LEU A 34 24.50 4.11 -11.30
C LEU A 34 23.34 4.70 -10.49
N HIS A 35 23.64 5.53 -9.48
CA HIS A 35 22.61 6.23 -8.70
C HIS A 35 21.63 7.00 -9.59
N ARG A 36 22.14 7.74 -10.59
CA ARG A 36 21.31 8.52 -11.54
C ARG A 36 20.43 7.64 -12.42
N TYR A 37 20.96 6.57 -13.00
CA TYR A 37 20.18 5.67 -13.86
C TYR A 37 19.11 4.91 -13.07
N LEU A 38 19.48 4.34 -11.93
CA LEU A 38 18.53 3.69 -11.03
C LEU A 38 17.47 4.67 -10.53
N GLY A 39 17.84 5.92 -10.21
CA GLY A 39 16.88 6.93 -9.77
C GLY A 39 15.84 7.26 -10.84
N ARG A 40 16.23 7.31 -12.13
CA ARG A 40 15.30 7.50 -13.26
C ARG A 40 14.38 6.29 -13.46
N LEU A 41 14.94 5.08 -13.36
CA LEU A 41 14.16 3.85 -13.46
C LEU A 41 13.11 3.78 -12.34
N LEU A 42 13.53 4.04 -11.09
CA LEU A 42 12.67 4.05 -9.92
C LEU A 42 11.59 5.14 -10.02
N PHE A 43 11.92 6.32 -10.55
CA PHE A 43 10.94 7.38 -10.82
C PHE A 43 9.84 6.89 -11.77
N LEU A 44 10.22 6.27 -12.90
CA LEU A 44 9.26 5.76 -13.89
C LEU A 44 8.42 4.61 -13.32
N MET A 45 9.04 3.67 -12.61
CA MET A 45 8.34 2.57 -11.96
C MET A 45 7.32 3.08 -10.93
N LEU A 46 7.70 4.03 -10.09
CA LEU A 46 6.79 4.61 -9.11
C LEU A 46 5.66 5.40 -9.78
N LEU A 47 5.95 6.15 -10.85
CA LEU A 47 4.95 6.91 -11.59
C LEU A 47 3.89 5.98 -12.21
N VAL A 48 4.33 4.91 -12.90
CA VAL A 48 3.44 3.91 -13.50
C VAL A 48 2.67 3.15 -12.42
N GLY A 49 3.38 2.62 -11.42
CA GLY A 49 2.77 1.84 -10.35
C GLY A 49 1.73 2.63 -9.56
N ASN A 50 2.00 3.90 -9.26
CA ASN A 50 1.07 4.77 -8.54
C ASN A 50 -0.14 5.14 -9.43
N THR A 51 0.06 5.38 -10.73
CA THR A 51 -1.06 5.61 -11.68
C THR A 51 -1.98 4.39 -11.75
N CYS A 52 -1.41 3.20 -11.87
CA CYS A 52 -2.17 1.96 -11.86
C CYS A 52 -2.91 1.75 -10.53
N ALA A 53 -2.28 2.07 -9.40
CA ALA A 53 -2.90 1.98 -8.07
C ALA A 53 -4.18 2.81 -7.97
N LEU A 54 -4.13 4.07 -8.43
CA LEU A 54 -5.30 4.95 -8.45
C LEU A 54 -6.42 4.40 -9.36
N GLY A 55 -6.08 3.84 -10.52
CA GLY A 55 -7.05 3.25 -11.44
C GLY A 55 -7.73 2.00 -10.90
N ILE A 56 -7.03 1.17 -10.11
CA ILE A 56 -7.59 -0.06 -9.53
C ILE A 56 -8.22 0.12 -8.15
N ALA A 57 -8.09 1.30 -7.53
CA ALA A 57 -8.54 1.55 -6.15
C ALA A 57 -10.00 1.18 -5.89
N HIS A 58 -10.89 1.40 -6.88
CA HIS A 58 -12.32 1.07 -6.79
C HIS A 58 -12.62 -0.42 -6.61
N HIS A 59 -11.70 -1.29 -6.97
CA HIS A 59 -11.88 -2.74 -6.94
C HIS A 59 -10.83 -3.47 -6.09
N ALA A 60 -9.89 -2.72 -5.50
CA ALA A 60 -8.88 -3.26 -4.62
C ALA A 60 -9.53 -3.63 -3.29
N PHE A 61 -9.37 -4.88 -2.85
CA PHE A 61 -9.84 -5.38 -1.55
C PHE A 61 -11.29 -4.96 -1.25
N GLY A 62 -12.23 -5.41 -2.09
CA GLY A 62 -13.66 -5.12 -1.94
C GLY A 62 -14.07 -3.68 -2.28
N GLY A 63 -13.13 -2.79 -2.63
CA GLY A 63 -13.47 -1.42 -3.03
C GLY A 63 -14.08 -0.59 -1.91
N THR A 64 -13.79 -0.94 -0.65
CA THR A 64 -14.35 -0.24 0.51
C THR A 64 -14.00 1.24 0.45
N LEU A 65 -14.91 2.10 0.93
CA LEU A 65 -14.72 3.55 0.92
C LEU A 65 -13.39 3.93 1.59
N GLU A 66 -13.09 3.27 2.70
CA GLU A 66 -11.88 3.43 3.48
C GLU A 66 -10.61 3.11 2.65
N THR A 67 -10.55 1.93 2.01
CA THR A 67 -9.45 1.57 1.10
C THR A 67 -9.29 2.57 -0.04
N ARG A 68 -10.39 3.00 -0.65
CA ARG A 68 -10.37 3.95 -1.78
C ARG A 68 -9.77 5.28 -1.38
N ILE A 69 -10.27 5.88 -0.30
CA ILE A 69 -9.79 7.18 0.19
C ILE A 69 -8.31 7.06 0.59
N TRP A 70 -7.92 5.96 1.25
CA TRP A 70 -6.51 5.73 1.60
C TRP A 70 -5.61 5.68 0.35
N VAL A 71 -5.95 4.86 -0.66
CA VAL A 71 -5.16 4.74 -1.91
C VAL A 71 -5.05 6.08 -2.62
N TYR A 72 -6.15 6.84 -2.73
CA TYR A 72 -6.11 8.16 -3.36
C TYR A 72 -5.26 9.16 -2.57
N THR A 73 -5.38 9.16 -1.25
CA THR A 73 -4.61 10.05 -0.38
C THR A 73 -3.12 9.77 -0.52
N LEU A 74 -2.71 8.51 -0.33
CA LEU A 74 -1.32 8.11 -0.48
C LEU A 74 -0.81 8.41 -1.90
N GLY A 75 -1.60 8.09 -2.93
CA GLY A 75 -1.19 8.27 -4.31
C GLY A 75 -1.00 9.74 -4.70
N VAL A 76 -1.88 10.64 -4.26
CA VAL A 76 -1.72 12.09 -4.47
C VAL A 76 -0.49 12.62 -3.73
N MET A 77 -0.30 12.21 -2.47
CA MET A 77 0.87 12.62 -1.69
C MET A 77 2.18 12.16 -2.33
N VAL A 78 2.25 10.91 -2.77
CA VAL A 78 3.43 10.33 -3.44
C VAL A 78 3.69 11.04 -4.77
N PHE A 79 2.66 11.31 -5.59
CA PHE A 79 2.86 12.07 -6.83
C PHE A 79 3.37 13.48 -6.58
N PHE A 80 2.80 14.18 -5.61
CA PHE A 80 3.23 15.52 -5.25
C PHE A 80 4.70 15.53 -4.81
N ALA A 81 5.09 14.62 -3.91
CA ALA A 81 6.46 14.52 -3.43
C ALA A 81 7.44 14.10 -4.55
N LEU A 82 7.04 13.16 -5.41
CA LEU A 82 7.82 12.69 -6.55
C LEU A 82 8.06 13.83 -7.55
N LEU A 83 7.02 14.61 -7.87
CA LEU A 83 7.11 15.77 -8.76
C LEU A 83 8.02 16.85 -8.17
N LYS A 84 7.87 17.18 -6.88
CA LYS A 84 8.74 18.15 -6.19
C LYS A 84 10.20 17.70 -6.18
N SER A 85 10.44 16.40 -5.91
CA SER A 85 11.77 15.79 -5.97
C SER A 85 12.39 15.91 -7.37
N TRP A 86 11.60 15.67 -8.41
CA TRP A 86 12.04 15.78 -9.81
C TRP A 86 12.34 17.22 -10.22
N ILE A 87 11.44 18.16 -9.94
CA ILE A 87 11.65 19.58 -10.24
C ILE A 87 12.93 20.09 -9.56
N ALA A 88 13.14 19.74 -8.28
CA ALA A 88 14.32 20.16 -7.53
C ALA A 88 15.62 19.66 -8.17
N ILE A 89 15.69 18.39 -8.61
CA ILE A 89 16.89 17.87 -9.27
C ILE A 89 17.13 18.51 -10.64
N ARG A 90 16.06 18.80 -11.40
CA ARG A 90 16.16 19.49 -12.70
C ARG A 90 16.67 20.93 -12.55
N GLN A 91 16.31 21.59 -11.45
CA GLN A 91 16.81 22.92 -11.08
C GLN A 91 18.13 22.87 -10.32
N LYS A 92 18.80 21.71 -10.23
CA LYS A 92 20.07 21.51 -9.52
C LYS A 92 20.02 21.82 -8.01
N ARG A 93 18.82 21.87 -7.41
CA ARG A 93 18.60 22.07 -5.97
C ARG A 93 18.71 20.73 -5.22
N ILE A 94 19.93 20.26 -5.04
CA ILE A 94 20.23 18.90 -4.51
C ILE A 94 19.68 18.68 -3.10
N THR A 95 19.75 19.68 -2.23
CA THR A 95 19.23 19.58 -0.85
C THR A 95 17.72 19.37 -0.85
N GLU A 96 16.99 20.16 -1.65
CA GLU A 96 15.54 20.01 -1.76
C GLU A 96 15.16 18.67 -2.41
N HIS A 97 15.87 18.25 -3.46
CA HIS A 97 15.68 16.92 -4.07
C HIS A 97 15.82 15.82 -3.02
N ARG A 98 16.87 15.84 -2.19
CA ARG A 98 17.07 14.83 -1.13
C ARG A 98 15.90 14.79 -0.17
N VAL A 99 15.43 15.94 0.28
CA VAL A 99 14.32 16.04 1.24
C VAL A 99 13.05 15.45 0.65
N TRP A 100 12.67 15.83 -0.57
CA TRP A 100 11.48 15.28 -1.23
C TRP A 100 11.62 13.83 -1.66
N ALA A 101 12.83 13.37 -2.01
CA ALA A 101 13.10 11.96 -2.28
C ALA A 101 12.89 11.12 -1.01
N ILE A 102 13.37 11.57 0.15
CA ILE A 102 13.15 10.89 1.43
C ILE A 102 11.65 10.83 1.75
N ARG A 103 10.90 11.92 1.54
CA ARG A 103 9.43 11.92 1.70
C ARG A 103 8.74 10.92 0.79
N THR A 104 9.05 10.96 -0.49
CA THR A 104 8.47 10.07 -1.51
C THR A 104 8.63 8.60 -1.12
N TRP A 105 9.86 8.19 -0.83
CA TRP A 105 10.17 6.78 -0.56
C TRP A 105 9.83 6.35 0.87
N GLY A 106 9.92 7.26 1.83
CA GLY A 106 9.47 7.04 3.19
C GLY A 106 7.97 6.79 3.24
N TRP A 107 7.16 7.68 2.66
CA TRP A 107 5.70 7.48 2.61
C TRP A 107 5.31 6.23 1.82
N THR A 108 5.96 5.97 0.68
CA THR A 108 5.72 4.72 -0.09
C THR A 108 6.04 3.46 0.74
N GLY A 109 7.02 3.55 1.65
CA GLY A 109 7.37 2.47 2.58
C GLY A 109 6.23 2.03 3.51
N CYS A 110 5.18 2.85 3.67
CA CYS A 110 4.01 2.47 4.46
C CYS A 110 3.31 1.21 3.92
N ILE A 111 3.45 0.91 2.63
CA ILE A 111 2.91 -0.30 1.98
C ILE A 111 3.51 -1.58 2.58
N LEU A 112 4.79 -1.55 2.99
CA LEU A 112 5.43 -2.69 3.65
C LEU A 112 4.96 -2.79 5.11
N THR A 113 4.94 -1.66 5.82
CA THR A 113 4.53 -1.62 7.23
C THR A 113 3.05 -1.96 7.41
N MET A 114 2.17 -1.62 6.46
CA MET A 114 0.77 -2.00 6.57
C MET A 114 0.59 -3.52 6.59
N ARG A 115 1.47 -4.31 5.93
CA ARG A 115 1.38 -5.77 5.97
C ARG A 115 1.60 -6.32 7.37
N LEU A 116 2.50 -5.70 8.14
CA LEU A 116 2.71 -6.02 9.55
C LEU A 116 1.49 -5.63 10.39
N PHE A 117 0.90 -4.46 10.15
CA PHE A 117 -0.32 -4.05 10.83
C PHE A 117 -1.51 -4.93 10.49
N MET A 118 -1.66 -5.37 9.24
CA MET A 118 -2.71 -6.31 8.86
C MET A 118 -2.58 -7.60 9.66
N TYR A 119 -1.38 -8.18 9.76
CA TYR A 119 -1.14 -9.35 10.59
C TYR A 119 -1.53 -9.12 12.05
N PHE A 120 -1.12 -7.98 12.62
CA PHE A 120 -1.42 -7.63 14.01
C PHE A 120 -2.92 -7.43 14.26
N LEU A 121 -3.60 -6.60 13.46
CA LEU A 121 -5.04 -6.33 13.59
C LEU A 121 -5.85 -7.62 13.45
N THR A 122 -5.50 -8.45 12.48
CA THR A 122 -6.18 -9.72 12.23
C THR A 122 -5.99 -10.70 13.39
N ARG A 123 -4.78 -10.80 13.96
CA ARG A 123 -4.49 -11.78 15.02
C ARG A 123 -4.97 -11.37 16.41
N PHE A 124 -4.89 -10.08 16.72
CA PHE A 124 -5.09 -9.56 18.08
C PHE A 124 -6.38 -8.75 18.24
N VAL A 125 -6.77 -7.95 17.24
CA VAL A 125 -7.95 -7.08 17.33
C VAL A 125 -9.21 -7.82 16.90
N LEU A 126 -9.17 -8.47 15.73
CA LEU A 126 -10.26 -9.27 15.16
C LEU A 126 -10.28 -10.72 15.68
N SER A 127 -9.70 -10.96 16.86
CA SER A 127 -9.71 -12.30 17.44
C SER A 127 -11.12 -12.65 17.89
N PRO A 128 -11.65 -13.85 17.59
CA PRO A 128 -12.97 -14.28 18.08
C PRO A 128 -13.06 -14.36 19.62
N HIS A 129 -11.91 -14.28 20.31
CA HIS A 129 -11.88 -14.16 21.77
C HIS A 129 -12.26 -12.77 22.30
N THR A 130 -12.24 -11.72 21.48
CA THR A 130 -12.60 -10.35 21.88
C THR A 130 -14.06 -10.04 21.55
N ARG A 131 -14.45 -10.22 20.28
CA ARG A 131 -15.81 -9.97 19.78
C ARG A 131 -16.00 -10.57 18.39
N ASP A 132 -17.24 -10.92 18.04
CA ASP A 132 -17.60 -11.27 16.67
C ASP A 132 -17.71 -10.02 15.79
N PHE A 133 -17.00 -10.04 14.67
CA PHE A 133 -17.02 -8.99 13.65
C PHE A 133 -17.70 -9.51 12.40
N TYR A 134 -18.45 -8.65 11.72
CA TYR A 134 -19.14 -8.97 10.47
C TYR A 134 -18.86 -7.87 9.46
N THR A 135 -18.74 -8.25 8.19
CA THR A 135 -18.74 -7.32 7.07
C THR A 135 -19.89 -7.63 6.13
N VAL A 136 -20.31 -6.63 5.38
CA VAL A 136 -21.34 -6.78 4.35
C VAL A 136 -20.66 -6.94 3.00
N THR A 137 -21.14 -7.90 2.20
CA THR A 137 -20.77 -8.06 0.79
C THR A 137 -22.01 -8.43 -0.03
N THR A 138 -21.90 -8.42 -1.36
CA THR A 138 -22.97 -8.86 -2.26
C THR A 138 -22.80 -10.32 -2.67
N CYS A 139 -23.91 -10.99 -3.00
CA CYS A 139 -23.88 -12.34 -3.56
C CYS A 139 -23.05 -12.42 -4.86
N SER A 140 -23.04 -11.38 -5.70
CA SER A 140 -22.25 -11.34 -6.93
C SER A 140 -20.74 -11.32 -6.66
N THR A 141 -20.28 -10.56 -5.66
CA THR A 141 -18.88 -10.56 -5.23
C THR A 141 -18.47 -11.92 -4.65
N LEU A 142 -19.36 -12.57 -3.90
CA LEU A 142 -19.12 -13.91 -3.38
C LEU A 142 -19.00 -14.95 -4.50
N TYR A 143 -19.86 -14.87 -5.52
CA TYR A 143 -19.78 -15.73 -6.71
C TYR A 143 -18.49 -15.50 -7.50
N GLU A 144 -18.08 -14.24 -7.71
CA GLU A 144 -16.81 -13.91 -8.37
C GLU A 144 -15.60 -14.46 -7.60
N LEU A 145 -15.61 -14.39 -6.26
CA LEU A 145 -14.56 -14.94 -5.41
C LEU A 145 -14.40 -16.46 -5.62
N TYR A 146 -15.51 -17.19 -5.60
CA TYR A 146 -15.50 -18.65 -5.74
C TYR A 146 -15.10 -19.09 -7.14
N THR A 147 -15.64 -18.45 -8.17
CA THR A 147 -15.29 -18.76 -9.57
C THR A 147 -13.83 -18.44 -9.89
N THR A 148 -13.30 -17.32 -9.39
CA THR A 148 -11.91 -16.90 -9.64
C THR A 148 -10.89 -17.84 -9.00
N HIS A 149 -11.21 -18.43 -7.86
CA HIS A 149 -10.32 -19.33 -7.11
C HIS A 149 -10.68 -20.81 -7.25
N SER A 150 -11.57 -21.15 -8.18
CA SER A 150 -12.00 -22.53 -8.46
C SER A 150 -12.55 -23.27 -7.23
N HIS A 151 -13.25 -22.57 -6.35
CA HIS A 151 -13.94 -23.16 -5.19
C HIS A 151 -15.32 -23.71 -5.57
N PRO A 152 -15.81 -24.77 -4.90
CA PRO A 152 -17.10 -25.37 -5.21
C PRO A 152 -18.26 -24.40 -4.92
N LEU A 153 -19.06 -24.10 -5.94
CA LEU A 153 -20.21 -23.19 -5.85
C LEU A 153 -21.33 -23.71 -4.94
N SER A 154 -21.40 -25.03 -4.71
CA SER A 154 -22.36 -25.64 -3.78
C SER A 154 -22.23 -25.11 -2.35
N LEU A 155 -21.03 -24.68 -1.94
CA LEU A 155 -20.77 -24.11 -0.62
C LEU A 155 -21.46 -22.75 -0.44
N ILE A 156 -21.67 -21.99 -1.53
CA ILE A 156 -22.44 -20.74 -1.50
C ILE A 156 -23.91 -21.06 -1.20
N SER A 157 -24.55 -21.97 -1.94
CA SER A 157 -25.95 -22.32 -1.72
C SER A 157 -26.18 -22.94 -0.34
N GLN A 158 -25.21 -23.71 0.17
CA GLN A 158 -25.27 -24.31 1.50
C GLN A 158 -25.19 -23.28 2.64
N ASN A 159 -24.26 -22.33 2.54
CA ASN A 159 -24.02 -21.36 3.62
C ASN A 159 -24.89 -20.09 3.50
N TYR A 160 -25.27 -19.74 2.27
CA TYR A 160 -26.03 -18.53 1.93
C TYR A 160 -27.12 -18.89 0.90
N PRO A 161 -28.20 -19.57 1.30
CA PRO A 161 -29.28 -19.95 0.40
C PRO A 161 -29.93 -18.75 -0.32
N ILE A 162 -29.86 -17.56 0.29
CA ILE A 162 -30.31 -16.30 -0.35
C ILE A 162 -29.56 -15.97 -1.65
N CYS A 163 -28.35 -16.51 -1.82
CA CYS A 163 -27.52 -16.31 -3.01
C CYS A 163 -27.74 -17.38 -4.10
N GLU A 164 -28.58 -18.41 -3.88
CA GLU A 164 -28.77 -19.53 -4.81
C GLU A 164 -29.27 -19.09 -6.19
N ASN A 165 -30.18 -18.09 -6.24
CA ASN A 165 -30.74 -17.55 -7.49
C ASN A 165 -29.86 -16.48 -8.18
N THR A 166 -28.62 -16.29 -7.72
CA THR A 166 -27.68 -15.30 -8.30
C THR A 166 -27.13 -15.73 -9.67
N LEU A 167 -27.38 -16.99 -10.08
CA LEU A 167 -27.06 -17.54 -11.40
C LEU A 167 -27.69 -16.75 -12.57
N LEU A 168 -28.67 -15.87 -12.31
CA LEU A 168 -29.34 -15.02 -13.31
C LEU A 168 -28.78 -13.57 -13.38
N GLY A 169 -27.72 -13.24 -12.62
CA GLY A 169 -26.89 -12.08 -12.92
C GLY A 169 -27.38 -10.70 -12.48
N LEU A 170 -28.26 -10.58 -11.47
CA LEU A 170 -28.70 -9.26 -10.98
C LEU A 170 -29.02 -9.13 -9.47
N SER A 171 -28.84 -10.17 -8.64
CA SER A 171 -29.13 -10.05 -7.20
C SER A 171 -28.02 -9.26 -6.48
N THR A 172 -28.29 -7.98 -6.22
CA THR A 172 -27.51 -7.11 -5.31
C THR A 172 -27.88 -7.34 -3.84
N HIS A 173 -28.30 -8.56 -3.48
CA HIS A 173 -28.62 -8.87 -2.10
C HIS A 173 -27.35 -8.80 -1.26
N GLU A 174 -27.42 -7.97 -0.23
CA GLU A 174 -26.36 -7.82 0.76
C GLU A 174 -26.44 -8.97 1.76
N ILE A 175 -25.29 -9.61 1.99
CA ILE A 175 -25.12 -10.68 2.96
C ILE A 175 -24.07 -10.27 3.98
N GLN A 176 -24.28 -10.68 5.22
CA GLN A 176 -23.32 -10.50 6.30
C GLN A 176 -22.41 -11.72 6.37
N ILE A 177 -21.11 -11.48 6.30
CA ILE A 177 -20.10 -12.52 6.41
C ILE A 177 -19.31 -12.28 7.71
N PRO A 178 -19.16 -13.31 8.57
CA PRO A 178 -18.32 -13.21 9.74
C PRO A 178 -16.86 -13.02 9.35
N VAL A 179 -16.21 -12.06 9.99
CA VAL A 179 -14.79 -11.73 9.84
C VAL A 179 -14.02 -12.60 10.83
N GLN A 180 -13.49 -13.72 10.33
CA GLN A 180 -12.75 -14.68 11.14
C GLN A 180 -11.62 -15.33 10.32
N LEU A 181 -10.47 -15.53 10.96
CA LEU A 181 -9.39 -16.35 10.44
C LEU A 181 -9.72 -17.84 10.63
N GLY A 182 -9.75 -18.61 9.53
CA GLY A 182 -9.95 -20.05 9.54
C GLY A 182 -9.73 -20.64 8.14
N TYR A 183 -9.59 -21.96 8.04
CA TYR A 183 -9.33 -22.64 6.75
C TYR A 183 -10.58 -22.71 5.85
N TYR A 184 -11.77 -22.66 6.44
CA TYR A 184 -13.04 -22.70 5.74
C TYR A 184 -14.10 -21.88 6.49
N PRO A 185 -15.03 -21.23 5.78
CA PRO A 185 -15.09 -21.07 4.31
C PRO A 185 -14.25 -19.87 3.79
N PRO A 186 -13.79 -19.89 2.52
CA PRO A 186 -12.78 -18.96 1.97
C PRO A 186 -13.18 -17.48 2.01
N GLU A 187 -14.48 -17.19 1.99
CA GLU A 187 -14.99 -15.83 2.11
C GLU A 187 -14.62 -15.17 3.43
N ARG A 188 -14.50 -15.92 4.53
CA ARG A 188 -14.13 -15.34 5.84
C ARG A 188 -12.73 -14.73 5.80
N ILE A 189 -11.78 -15.41 5.15
CA ILE A 189 -10.42 -14.91 4.96
C ILE A 189 -10.44 -13.66 4.08
N ALA A 190 -11.11 -13.71 2.93
CA ALA A 190 -11.18 -12.60 1.99
C ALA A 190 -11.78 -11.32 2.63
N MET A 191 -12.85 -11.51 3.41
CA MET A 191 -13.51 -10.44 4.15
C MET A 191 -12.66 -9.88 5.28
N THR A 192 -11.93 -10.74 5.99
CA THR A 192 -10.99 -10.30 7.03
C THR A 192 -9.88 -9.44 6.44
N ILE A 193 -9.24 -9.90 5.35
CA ILE A 193 -8.19 -9.15 4.65
C ILE A 193 -8.73 -7.80 4.17
N THR A 194 -9.94 -7.78 3.60
CA THR A 194 -10.61 -6.57 3.13
C THR A 194 -10.84 -5.56 4.25
N MET A 195 -11.33 -6.01 5.41
CA MET A 195 -11.62 -5.15 6.55
C MET A 195 -10.35 -4.49 7.12
N VAL A 196 -9.25 -5.24 7.22
CA VAL A 196 -8.00 -4.70 7.81
C VAL A 196 -7.15 -3.91 6.83
N PHE A 197 -7.37 -4.04 5.51
CA PHE A 197 -6.45 -3.53 4.50
C PHE A 197 -6.23 -2.02 4.61
N GLY A 198 -7.28 -1.22 4.42
CA GLY A 198 -7.11 0.23 4.43
C GLY A 198 -6.87 0.76 5.85
N THR A 199 -7.51 0.20 6.88
CA THR A 199 -7.26 0.57 8.28
C THR A 199 -5.77 0.45 8.64
N SER A 200 -5.13 -0.65 8.24
CA SER A 200 -3.68 -0.85 8.37
C SER A 200 -2.89 0.15 7.53
N GLY A 201 -3.39 0.47 6.35
CA GLY A 201 -2.85 1.49 5.46
C GLY A 201 -2.78 2.87 6.11
N TRP A 202 -3.86 3.33 6.75
CA TRP A 202 -3.89 4.62 7.47
C TRP A 202 -2.91 4.64 8.63
N LEU A 203 -2.91 3.61 9.47
CA LEU A 203 -1.98 3.50 10.60
C LEU A 203 -0.52 3.56 10.12
N ALA A 204 -0.19 2.81 9.07
CA ALA A 204 1.13 2.84 8.47
C ALA A 204 1.46 4.21 7.88
N MET A 205 0.52 4.84 7.17
CA MET A 205 0.76 6.14 6.54
C MET A 205 1.07 7.22 7.57
N VAL A 206 0.28 7.32 8.64
CA VAL A 206 0.51 8.29 9.73
C VAL A 206 1.88 8.06 10.38
N LEU A 207 2.20 6.80 10.71
CA LEU A 207 3.50 6.44 11.29
C LEU A 207 4.66 6.88 10.39
N HIS A 208 4.57 6.63 9.08
CA HIS A 208 5.61 7.01 8.13
C HIS A 208 5.69 8.52 7.91
N MET A 209 4.56 9.24 7.90
CA MET A 209 4.57 10.70 7.81
C MET A 209 5.33 11.32 8.99
N ILE A 210 4.99 10.90 10.22
CA ILE A 210 5.65 11.38 11.43
C ILE A 210 7.13 10.98 11.42
N GLY A 211 7.43 9.71 11.13
CA GLY A 211 8.80 9.18 11.13
C GLY A 211 9.71 9.89 10.11
N VAL A 212 9.19 10.18 8.91
CA VAL A 212 9.93 10.90 7.87
C VAL A 212 10.26 12.32 8.29
N GLU A 213 9.28 13.08 8.78
CA GLU A 213 9.54 14.47 9.19
C GLU A 213 10.48 14.53 10.38
N TRP A 214 10.28 13.63 11.37
CA TRP A 214 11.19 13.50 12.51
C TRP A 214 12.62 13.21 12.07
N TRP A 215 12.81 12.25 11.15
CA TRP A 215 14.12 11.92 10.58
C TRP A 215 14.78 13.11 9.86
N LEU A 216 14.02 13.85 9.06
CA LEU A 216 14.51 15.02 8.33
C LEU A 216 14.97 16.13 9.29
N HIS A 217 14.19 16.42 10.34
CA HIS A 217 14.56 17.40 11.36
C HIS A 217 15.78 16.98 12.16
N TRP A 218 15.81 15.72 12.61
CA TRP A 218 16.94 15.18 13.36
C TRP A 218 18.24 15.22 12.55
N SER A 219 18.21 14.73 11.31
CA SER A 219 19.40 14.70 10.45
C SER A 219 19.91 16.09 10.05
N ALA A 220 19.01 17.07 9.90
CA ALA A 220 19.40 18.46 9.67
C ALA A 220 20.10 19.09 10.89
N ASN A 221 19.62 18.79 12.10
CA ASN A 221 20.22 19.28 13.34
C ASN A 221 21.61 18.68 13.58
N GLU A 222 21.78 17.39 13.32
CA GLU A 222 23.08 16.73 13.49
C GLU A 222 24.12 17.30 12.52
N SER A 223 23.74 17.52 11.25
CA SER A 223 24.61 18.19 10.27
C SER A 223 25.04 19.60 10.71
N LYS A 224 24.20 20.34 11.44
CA LYS A 224 24.56 21.67 11.96
C LYS A 224 25.56 21.58 13.11
N LYS A 225 25.38 20.61 14.02
CA LYS A 225 26.31 20.39 15.13
C LYS A 225 27.70 20.02 14.64
N ASP A 226 27.79 19.13 13.65
CA ASP A 226 29.08 18.71 13.08
C ASP A 226 29.80 19.87 12.40
N ALA A 227 29.08 20.71 11.65
CA ALA A 227 29.65 21.92 11.06
C ALA A 227 30.16 22.93 12.10
N MET A 228 29.52 22.99 13.28
CA MET A 228 29.95 23.87 14.37
C MET A 228 31.19 23.32 15.10
N LYS A 229 31.34 21.99 15.22
CA LYS A 229 32.54 21.36 15.79
C LYS A 229 33.77 21.61 14.92
N VAL A 230 33.64 21.49 13.60
CA VAL A 230 34.75 21.75 12.65
C VAL A 230 35.22 23.21 12.71
N LYS A 231 34.31 24.17 12.94
CA LYS A 231 34.66 25.61 13.05
C LYS A 231 35.37 25.98 14.37
N LYS A 232 35.37 25.10 15.38
CA LYS A 232 36.02 25.34 16.69
C LYS A 232 37.43 24.77 16.77
N LEU A 233 37.87 24.02 15.76
CA LEU A 233 39.22 23.48 15.60
C LEU A 233 40.00 24.35 14.61
#